data_AF-A0A355GNJ1-F1
#
_entry.id   AF-A0A355GNJ1-F1
#
_cell.length_a   1.000
_cell.length_b   1.000
_cell.length_c   1.000
_cell.angle_alpha   90.00
_cell.angle_beta   90.00
_cell.angle_gamma   90.00
#
_symmetry.space_group_name_H-M   'P 1'
#
loop_
_entity.id
_entity.type
_entity.pdbx_description
1 polymer ?
#
loop_
_entity_poly.entity_id
_entity_poly.type
_entity_poly.pdbx_seq_one_letter_code
_entity_poly.pdbx_strand_id
1 'polypeptide(L)'
;DDFQGDVMASYAYRNLRARRAAILIDQSSEYSKGLARYFKQRFTTLKGTIVAELGFLPEDRDFGALLKQIRNSKADVIYAPIYYQSAGIIVRQAREAKMDLPILGGDGWDFPNELSLAASPKALNNIYYTNHYSADSTSPQNKAFVQAYKARYGQTPGGVAALGYDAAMLLVDAFKRANSTESNKVREALAATSGFSGVT
;
A
#
# COMPACT_ATOMS: atom_id res chain seq x y z
N ASP A 1 -8.06 -0.47 -7.82
CA ASP A 1 -6.65 -0.08 -7.97
C ASP A 1 -5.90 -1.16 -8.75
N ASP A 2 -6.11 -1.14 -10.06
CA ASP A 2 -5.43 -2.00 -11.03
C ASP A 2 -3.95 -1.61 -11.20
N PHE A 3 -3.67 -0.31 -11.11
CA PHE A 3 -2.34 0.25 -11.26
C PHE A 3 -1.38 -0.18 -10.16
N GLN A 4 -1.79 -0.16 -8.89
CA GLN A 4 -0.90 -0.45 -7.77
C GLN A 4 -0.34 -1.88 -7.81
N GLY A 5 -1.18 -2.88 -8.14
CA GLY A 5 -0.74 -4.27 -8.31
C GLY A 5 0.27 -4.42 -9.46
N ASP A 6 0.07 -3.71 -10.57
CA ASP A 6 0.99 -3.68 -11.72
C ASP A 6 2.35 -3.06 -11.36
N VAL A 7 2.33 -1.94 -10.63
CA VAL A 7 3.54 -1.26 -10.15
C VAL A 7 4.33 -2.17 -9.22
N MET A 8 3.68 -2.80 -8.25
CA MET A 8 4.38 -3.67 -7.30
C MET A 8 4.96 -4.91 -7.98
N ALA A 9 4.25 -5.53 -8.93
CA ALA A 9 4.77 -6.64 -9.73
C ALA A 9 5.98 -6.22 -10.58
N SER A 10 5.92 -5.03 -11.17
CA SER A 10 7.03 -4.46 -11.94
C SER A 10 8.25 -4.22 -11.06
N TYR A 11 8.06 -3.65 -9.86
CA TYR A 11 9.11 -3.42 -8.88
C TYR A 11 9.74 -4.74 -8.40
N ALA A 12 8.93 -5.72 -8.02
CA ALA A 12 9.39 -7.04 -7.61
C ALA A 12 10.28 -7.69 -8.68
N TYR A 13 9.84 -7.67 -9.93
CA TYR A 13 10.56 -8.33 -11.02
C TYR A 13 11.83 -7.58 -11.45
N ARG A 14 11.73 -6.25 -11.60
CA ARG A 14 12.78 -5.42 -12.21
C ARG A 14 13.80 -4.95 -11.18
N ASN A 15 13.35 -4.51 -10.02
CA ASN A 15 14.19 -3.91 -8.98
C ASN A 15 14.69 -4.96 -8.01
N LEU A 16 13.80 -5.80 -7.48
CA LEU A 16 14.17 -6.87 -6.54
C LEU A 16 14.67 -8.14 -7.24
N ARG A 17 14.58 -8.19 -8.57
CA ARG A 17 14.99 -9.34 -9.40
C ARG A 17 14.29 -10.65 -9.04
N ALA A 18 13.12 -10.57 -8.40
CA ALA A 18 12.31 -11.72 -8.05
C ALA A 18 11.80 -12.43 -9.30
N ARG A 19 11.70 -13.76 -9.23
CA ARG A 19 11.18 -14.62 -10.31
C ARG A 19 10.08 -15.55 -9.83
N ARG A 20 9.95 -15.77 -8.53
CA ARG A 20 9.04 -16.74 -7.92
C ARG A 20 8.29 -16.07 -6.77
N ALA A 21 7.11 -15.54 -7.05
CA ALA A 21 6.31 -14.87 -6.04
C ALA A 21 5.34 -15.84 -5.33
N ALA A 22 5.22 -15.70 -4.02
CA ALA A 22 4.06 -16.18 -3.28
C ALA A 22 3.11 -15.02 -2.99
N ILE A 23 1.80 -15.27 -3.02
CA ILE A 23 0.78 -14.27 -2.71
C ILE A 23 -0.02 -14.71 -1.47
N LEU A 24 -0.16 -13.82 -0.49
CA LEU A 24 -1.03 -13.95 0.68
C LEU A 24 -2.23 -13.02 0.54
N ILE A 25 -3.44 -13.59 0.52
CA ILE A 25 -4.68 -12.88 0.24
C ILE A 25 -5.59 -12.94 1.46
N ASP A 26 -6.08 -11.78 1.90
CA ASP A 26 -7.24 -11.72 2.79
C ASP A 26 -8.50 -12.06 1.97
N GLN A 27 -9.10 -13.23 2.24
CA GLN A 27 -10.23 -13.76 1.48
C GLN A 27 -11.53 -12.96 1.68
N SER A 28 -11.60 -12.12 2.71
CA SER A 28 -12.74 -11.24 2.95
C SER A 28 -12.64 -9.90 2.20
N SER A 29 -11.45 -9.57 1.67
CA SER A 29 -11.13 -8.24 1.17
C SER A 29 -11.09 -8.18 -0.36
N GLU A 30 -12.03 -7.46 -0.97
CA GLU A 30 -12.02 -7.18 -2.41
C GLU A 30 -10.81 -6.32 -2.82
N TYR A 31 -10.33 -5.46 -1.93
CA TYR A 31 -9.05 -4.76 -2.07
C TYR A 31 -7.90 -5.75 -2.23
N SER A 32 -7.79 -6.73 -1.32
CA SER A 32 -6.71 -7.73 -1.35
C SER A 32 -6.77 -8.60 -2.60
N LYS A 33 -7.96 -9.13 -2.93
CA LYS A 33 -8.17 -9.96 -4.13
C LYS A 33 -7.88 -9.20 -5.41
N GLY A 34 -8.31 -7.94 -5.49
CA GLY A 34 -8.10 -7.08 -6.65
C GLY A 34 -6.61 -6.89 -6.91
N LEU A 35 -5.86 -6.42 -5.91
CA LEU A 35 -4.43 -6.21 -6.03
C LEU A 35 -3.65 -7.50 -6.35
N ALA A 36 -3.98 -8.61 -5.68
CA ALA A 36 -3.39 -9.91 -5.95
C ALA A 36 -3.59 -10.35 -7.42
N ARG A 37 -4.79 -10.14 -7.97
CA ARG A 37 -5.11 -10.44 -9.36
C ARG A 37 -4.22 -9.65 -10.34
N TYR A 38 -4.12 -8.33 -10.16
CA TYR A 38 -3.32 -7.48 -11.05
C TYR A 38 -1.82 -7.72 -10.91
N PHE A 39 -1.33 -7.91 -9.67
CA PHE A 39 0.05 -8.32 -9.43
C PHE A 39 0.38 -9.62 -10.19
N LYS A 40 -0.45 -10.66 -10.04
CA LYS A 40 -0.28 -11.93 -10.73
C LYS A 40 -0.23 -11.77 -12.24
N GLN A 41 -1.20 -11.05 -12.82
CA GLN A 41 -1.25 -10.80 -14.26
C GLN A 41 0.02 -10.13 -14.77
N ARG A 42 0.47 -9.06 -14.10
CA ARG A 42 1.68 -8.33 -14.49
C ARG A 42 2.94 -9.14 -14.30
N PHE A 43 3.11 -9.78 -13.13
CA PHE A 43 4.30 -10.55 -12.81
C PHE A 43 4.50 -11.69 -13.81
N THR A 44 3.41 -12.38 -14.19
CA THR A 44 3.44 -13.42 -15.24
C THR A 44 3.73 -12.86 -16.63
N THR A 45 3.16 -11.69 -16.98
CA THR A 45 3.50 -11.00 -18.25
C THR A 45 5.00 -10.68 -18.33
N LEU A 46 5.61 -10.30 -17.19
CA LEU A 46 7.04 -10.07 -17.06
C LEU A 46 7.88 -11.36 -17.01
N LYS A 47 7.29 -12.54 -17.20
CA LYS A 47 7.93 -13.87 -17.11
C LYS A 47 8.32 -14.32 -15.69
N GLY A 48 7.73 -13.72 -14.66
CA GLY A 48 7.75 -14.26 -13.30
C GLY A 48 6.70 -15.37 -13.11
N THR A 49 6.88 -16.20 -12.08
CA THR A 49 5.99 -17.31 -11.76
C THR A 49 5.35 -17.10 -10.39
N ILE A 50 4.03 -17.27 -10.29
CA ILE A 50 3.36 -17.38 -8.99
C ILE A 50 3.48 -18.84 -8.53
N VAL A 51 4.19 -19.07 -7.43
CA VAL A 51 4.54 -20.42 -6.95
C VAL A 51 3.70 -20.85 -5.74
N ALA A 52 3.01 -19.90 -5.11
CA ALA A 52 1.99 -20.15 -4.10
C ALA A 52 0.99 -18.99 -4.11
N GLU A 53 -0.29 -19.30 -3.96
CA GLU A 53 -1.37 -18.33 -3.75
C GLU A 53 -2.21 -18.87 -2.60
N LEU A 54 -2.12 -18.22 -1.44
CA LEU A 54 -2.69 -18.72 -0.19
C LEU A 54 -3.62 -17.66 0.40
N GLY A 55 -4.70 -18.13 1.03
CA GLY A 55 -5.72 -17.28 1.66
C GLY A 55 -5.69 -17.37 3.18
N PHE A 56 -6.14 -16.31 3.84
CA PHE A 56 -6.45 -16.27 5.28
C PHE A 56 -7.67 -15.37 5.54
N LEU A 57 -8.19 -15.37 6.76
CA LEU A 57 -9.28 -14.51 7.22
C LEU A 57 -8.79 -13.44 8.23
N PRO A 58 -9.44 -12.26 8.32
CA PRO A 58 -8.95 -11.16 9.15
C PRO A 58 -8.72 -11.47 10.63
N GLU A 59 -9.43 -12.45 11.20
CA GLU A 59 -9.30 -12.92 12.58
C GLU A 59 -8.07 -13.81 12.81
N ASP A 60 -7.46 -14.34 11.75
CA ASP A 60 -6.31 -15.23 11.86
C ASP A 60 -5.12 -14.51 12.51
N ARG A 61 -4.47 -15.20 13.45
CA ARG A 61 -3.28 -14.70 14.18
C ARG A 61 -2.08 -15.61 14.06
N ASP A 62 -2.24 -16.83 13.56
CA ASP A 62 -1.16 -17.79 13.30
C ASP A 62 -1.03 -18.04 11.80
N PHE A 63 0.10 -17.59 11.24
CA PHE A 63 0.44 -17.73 9.84
C PHE A 63 1.56 -18.75 9.62
N GLY A 64 2.00 -19.48 10.65
CA GLY A 64 3.15 -20.39 10.59
C GLY A 64 2.99 -21.49 9.52
N ALA A 65 1.79 -22.05 9.39
CA ALA A 65 1.49 -23.04 8.36
C ALA A 65 1.56 -22.45 6.94
N LEU A 66 1.04 -21.24 6.73
CA LEU A 66 1.10 -20.56 5.44
C LEU A 66 2.54 -20.19 5.08
N LEU A 67 3.29 -19.64 6.02
CA LEU A 67 4.70 -19.29 5.85
C LEU A 67 5.57 -20.52 5.54
N LYS A 68 5.27 -21.67 6.16
CA LYS A 68 5.93 -22.95 5.82
C LYS A 68 5.61 -23.39 4.39
N GLN A 69 4.37 -23.25 3.93
CA GLN A 69 4.01 -23.55 2.55
C GLN A 69 4.73 -22.61 1.56
N ILE A 70 4.82 -21.32 1.87
CA ILE A 70 5.57 -20.34 1.07
C ILE A 70 7.05 -20.71 0.97
N ARG A 71 7.67 -21.12 2.07
CA ARG A 71 9.06 -21.58 2.05
C ARG A 71 9.24 -22.81 1.15
N ASN A 72 8.34 -23.78 1.28
CA ASN A 72 8.40 -25.03 0.51
C ASN A 72 8.15 -24.81 -0.99
N SER A 73 7.37 -23.79 -1.37
CA SER A 73 7.17 -23.41 -2.77
C SER A 73 8.40 -22.75 -3.40
N LYS A 74 9.46 -22.49 -2.62
CA LYS A 74 10.68 -21.80 -3.06
C LYS A 74 10.38 -20.42 -3.65
N ALA A 75 9.46 -19.69 -3.04
CA ALA A 75 9.27 -18.27 -3.38
C ALA A 75 10.54 -17.47 -3.05
N ASP A 76 10.86 -16.49 -3.88
CA ASP A 76 11.93 -15.51 -3.65
C ASP A 76 11.38 -14.13 -3.25
N VAL A 77 10.05 -13.95 -3.30
CA VAL A 77 9.35 -12.77 -2.81
C VAL A 77 7.95 -13.14 -2.32
N ILE A 78 7.45 -12.43 -1.30
CA ILE A 78 6.08 -12.55 -0.82
C ILE A 78 5.34 -11.25 -1.15
N TYR A 79 4.17 -11.35 -1.76
CA TYR A 79 3.24 -10.23 -1.91
C TYR A 79 2.01 -10.45 -1.02
N ALA A 80 1.74 -9.51 -0.13
CA ALA A 80 0.66 -9.53 0.83
C ALA A 80 -0.11 -8.18 0.75
N PRO A 81 -0.99 -8.01 -0.26
CA PRO A 81 -1.83 -6.81 -0.40
C PRO A 81 -2.95 -6.82 0.64
N ILE A 82 -2.61 -6.52 1.88
CA ILE A 82 -3.50 -6.60 3.04
C ILE A 82 -3.33 -5.34 3.90
N TYR A 83 -4.15 -5.18 4.93
CA TYR A 83 -4.01 -4.08 5.87
C TYR A 83 -2.99 -4.38 6.99
N TYR A 84 -2.50 -3.31 7.63
CA TYR A 84 -1.44 -3.33 8.63
C TYR A 84 -1.65 -4.32 9.78
N GLN A 85 -2.91 -4.60 10.19
CA GLN A 85 -3.23 -5.48 11.31
C GLN A 85 -2.67 -6.89 11.13
N SER A 86 -2.89 -7.48 9.94
CA SER A 86 -2.37 -8.81 9.61
C SER A 86 -0.94 -8.73 9.08
N ALA A 87 -0.58 -7.66 8.37
CA ALA A 87 0.75 -7.48 7.79
C ALA A 87 1.85 -7.50 8.86
N GLY A 88 1.69 -6.77 9.97
CA GLY A 88 2.69 -6.74 11.03
C GLY A 88 2.90 -8.11 11.67
N ILE A 89 1.83 -8.89 11.87
CA ILE A 89 1.90 -10.24 12.42
C ILE A 89 2.62 -11.19 11.45
N ILE A 90 2.29 -11.14 10.16
CA ILE A 90 2.93 -11.94 9.11
C ILE A 90 4.42 -11.63 9.02
N VAL A 91 4.80 -10.34 9.00
CA VAL A 91 6.21 -9.92 8.96
C VAL A 91 6.95 -10.44 10.17
N ARG A 92 6.41 -10.25 11.38
CA ARG A 92 7.04 -10.77 12.61
C ARG A 92 7.26 -12.28 12.54
N GLN A 93 6.22 -13.06 12.24
CA GLN A 93 6.31 -14.52 12.19
C GLN A 93 7.24 -15.02 11.08
N ALA A 94 7.29 -14.35 9.93
CA ALA A 94 8.22 -14.67 8.86
C ALA A 94 9.67 -14.51 9.34
N ARG A 95 9.98 -13.41 10.04
CA ARG A 95 11.33 -13.16 10.59
C ARG A 95 11.68 -14.12 11.74
N GLU A 96 10.75 -14.42 12.64
CA GLU A 96 10.92 -15.45 13.69
C GLU A 96 11.24 -16.82 13.07
N ALA A 97 10.61 -17.13 11.93
CA ALA A 97 10.85 -18.35 11.17
C ALA A 97 12.11 -18.28 10.29
N LYS A 98 12.94 -17.22 10.39
CA LYS A 98 14.16 -16.98 9.60
C LYS A 98 13.93 -16.90 8.09
N MET A 99 12.78 -16.36 7.69
CA MET A 99 12.50 -16.04 6.28
C MET A 99 12.86 -14.58 6.03
N ASP A 100 14.04 -14.35 5.44
CA ASP A 100 14.56 -13.02 5.14
C ASP A 100 14.19 -12.54 3.72
N LEU A 101 13.24 -13.20 3.06
CA LEU A 101 12.71 -12.82 1.76
C LEU A 101 12.09 -11.40 1.81
N PRO A 102 12.14 -10.64 0.69
CA PRO A 102 11.38 -9.40 0.58
C PRO A 102 9.89 -9.68 0.75
N ILE A 103 9.23 -8.86 1.57
CA ILE A 103 7.77 -8.91 1.77
C ILE A 103 7.17 -7.60 1.26
N LEU A 104 6.23 -7.72 0.34
CA LEU A 104 5.66 -6.63 -0.42
C LEU A 104 4.21 -6.41 -0.02
N GLY A 105 3.79 -5.17 0.15
CA GLY A 105 2.42 -4.78 0.50
C GLY A 105 1.79 -3.79 -0.49
N GLY A 106 0.52 -3.46 -0.24
CA GLY A 106 -0.15 -2.31 -0.84
C GLY A 106 -0.16 -1.11 0.10
N ASP A 107 -0.89 -0.06 -0.26
CA ASP A 107 -1.01 1.19 0.51
C ASP A 107 -1.63 0.98 1.90
N GLY A 108 -2.39 -0.10 2.10
CA GLY A 108 -2.88 -0.51 3.42
C GLY A 108 -1.81 -0.77 4.50
N TRP A 109 -0.53 -0.76 4.12
CA TRP A 109 0.63 -0.85 5.03
C TRP A 109 1.09 0.52 5.55
N ASP A 110 0.58 1.64 5.05
CA ASP A 110 1.04 3.00 5.39
C ASP A 110 0.55 3.49 6.77
N PHE A 111 0.79 2.66 7.78
CA PHE A 111 0.49 2.84 9.19
C PHE A 111 1.70 2.36 10.00
N PRO A 112 2.84 3.07 9.92
CA PRO A 112 4.12 2.57 10.41
C PRO A 112 4.14 2.37 11.93
N ASN A 113 3.41 3.20 12.68
CA ASN A 113 3.28 3.06 14.14
C ASN A 113 2.55 1.75 14.47
N GLU A 114 1.45 1.47 13.79
CA GLU A 114 0.61 0.31 14.01
C GLU A 114 1.28 -0.98 13.51
N LEU A 115 1.97 -0.95 12.37
CA LEU A 115 2.82 -2.06 11.93
C LEU A 115 3.89 -2.39 12.98
N SER A 116 4.48 -1.36 13.59
CA SER A 116 5.53 -1.53 14.62
C SER A 116 5.01 -2.09 15.95
N LEU A 117 3.69 -2.04 16.20
CA LEU A 117 3.10 -2.70 17.37
C LEU A 117 3.12 -4.22 17.25
N ALA A 118 2.96 -4.73 16.02
CA ALA A 118 2.91 -6.17 15.75
C ALA A 118 4.27 -6.76 15.36
N ALA A 119 5.22 -5.93 14.90
CA ALA A 119 6.57 -6.33 14.53
C ALA A 119 7.61 -5.36 15.10
N SER A 120 8.64 -5.89 15.77
CA SER A 120 9.76 -5.04 16.22
C SER A 120 10.38 -4.27 15.05
N PRO A 121 10.98 -3.09 15.28
CA PRO A 121 11.68 -2.35 14.22
C PRO A 121 12.73 -3.20 13.47
N LYS A 122 13.36 -4.17 14.15
CA LYS A 122 14.30 -5.11 13.54
C LYS A 122 13.64 -6.07 12.54
N ALA A 123 12.37 -6.43 12.75
CA ALA A 123 11.61 -7.30 11.85
C ALA A 123 11.08 -6.56 10.61
N LEU A 124 10.95 -5.23 10.68
CA LEU A 124 10.52 -4.36 9.58
C LEU A 124 11.67 -4.04 8.59
N ASN A 125 12.58 -4.98 8.37
CA ASN A 125 13.62 -4.90 7.35
C ASN A 125 13.15 -5.58 6.06
N ASN A 126 13.71 -5.21 4.89
CA ASN A 126 13.41 -5.85 3.61
C ASN A 126 11.89 -5.96 3.33
N ILE A 127 11.17 -4.90 3.68
CA ILE A 127 9.74 -4.74 3.39
C ILE A 127 9.54 -3.56 2.46
N TYR A 128 8.58 -3.67 1.56
CA TYR A 128 8.27 -2.62 0.59
C TYR A 128 6.76 -2.56 0.41
N TYR A 129 6.21 -1.38 0.17
CA TYR A 129 4.81 -1.24 -0.18
C TYR A 129 4.67 -0.09 -1.18
N THR A 130 3.64 -0.18 -2.01
CA THR A 130 3.24 0.90 -2.92
C THR A 130 2.30 1.85 -2.21
N ASN A 131 2.34 3.13 -2.57
CA ASN A 131 1.48 4.16 -2.02
C ASN A 131 1.19 5.22 -3.10
N HIS A 132 0.09 5.95 -2.97
CA HIS A 132 -0.27 7.11 -3.80
C HIS A 132 0.45 8.38 -3.38
N TYR A 133 1.19 8.35 -2.28
CA TYR A 133 1.85 9.50 -1.69
C TYR A 133 3.24 9.15 -1.16
N SER A 134 4.15 10.12 -1.20
CA SER A 134 5.43 10.05 -0.49
C SER A 134 5.70 11.40 0.17
N ALA A 135 5.95 11.39 1.47
CA ALA A 135 6.36 12.59 2.20
C ALA A 135 7.71 13.15 1.69
N ASP A 136 8.49 12.35 0.98
CA ASP A 136 9.76 12.76 0.37
C ASP A 136 9.57 13.39 -1.03
N SER A 137 8.33 13.46 -1.53
CA SER A 137 8.04 14.16 -2.79
C SER A 137 8.58 15.59 -2.76
N THR A 138 9.25 15.99 -3.84
CA THR A 138 9.99 17.25 -3.87
C THR A 138 9.14 18.45 -4.29
N SER A 139 7.85 18.25 -4.57
CA SER A 139 6.93 19.33 -4.93
C SER A 139 6.85 20.38 -3.82
N PRO A 140 6.80 21.69 -4.14
CA PRO A 140 6.67 22.74 -3.15
C PRO A 140 5.46 22.57 -2.22
N GLN A 141 4.32 22.13 -2.77
CA GLN A 141 3.06 21.88 -2.06
C GLN A 141 3.25 20.78 -1.02
N ASN A 142 3.86 19.65 -1.41
CA ASN A 142 4.14 18.56 -0.49
C ASN A 142 5.08 18.99 0.64
N LYS A 143 6.19 19.69 0.30
CA LYS A 143 7.13 20.17 1.33
C LYS A 143 6.45 21.06 2.36
N ALA A 144 5.59 21.97 1.92
CA ALA A 144 4.82 22.85 2.80
C ALA A 144 3.84 22.05 3.68
N PHE A 145 3.12 21.10 3.10
CA PHE A 145 2.22 20.21 3.84
C PHE A 145 2.94 19.37 4.90
N VAL A 146 4.05 18.74 4.55
CA VAL A 146 4.86 17.94 5.49
C VAL A 146 5.37 18.79 6.64
N GLN A 147 5.87 20.00 6.37
CA GLN A 147 6.32 20.92 7.41
C GLN A 147 5.18 21.33 8.35
N ALA A 148 4.04 21.75 7.79
CA ALA A 148 2.86 22.15 8.58
C ALA A 148 2.30 20.99 9.42
N TYR A 149 2.22 19.80 8.83
CA TYR A 149 1.72 18.61 9.51
C TYR A 149 2.65 18.22 10.67
N LYS A 150 3.98 18.20 10.45
CA LYS A 150 4.97 17.94 11.52
C LYS A 150 4.87 18.96 12.64
N ALA A 151 4.74 20.24 12.32
CA ALA A 151 4.59 21.30 13.34
C ALA A 151 3.31 21.12 14.18
N ARG A 152 2.21 20.66 13.57
CA ARG A 152 0.92 20.50 14.24
C ARG A 152 0.77 19.21 15.05
N TYR A 153 1.31 18.11 14.53
CA TYR A 153 1.06 16.75 15.03
C TYR A 153 2.31 16.03 15.54
N GLY A 154 3.50 16.60 15.35
CA GLY A 154 4.75 16.01 15.84
C GLY A 154 5.22 14.75 15.09
N GLN A 155 4.58 14.42 13.96
CA GLN A 155 4.91 13.21 13.17
C GLN A 155 4.86 13.50 11.67
N THR A 156 5.51 12.66 10.86
CA THR A 156 5.43 12.72 9.39
C THR A 156 4.03 12.28 8.94
N PRO A 157 3.37 12.98 8.00
CA PRO A 157 2.09 12.52 7.47
C PRO A 157 2.26 11.26 6.61
N GLY A 158 1.30 10.34 6.74
CA GLY A 158 1.08 9.26 5.77
C GLY A 158 0.16 9.70 4.63
N GLY A 159 -0.01 8.83 3.64
CA GLY A 159 -0.81 9.02 2.45
C GLY A 159 -2.29 9.24 2.73
N VAL A 160 -2.86 8.66 3.79
CA VAL A 160 -4.26 8.92 4.17
C VAL A 160 -4.44 10.37 4.64
N ALA A 161 -3.46 10.92 5.36
CA ALA A 161 -3.50 12.32 5.78
C ALA A 161 -3.38 13.28 4.59
N ALA A 162 -2.51 12.94 3.63
CA ALA A 162 -2.34 13.69 2.39
C ALA A 162 -3.62 13.67 1.52
N LEU A 163 -4.24 12.50 1.32
CA LEU A 163 -5.51 12.39 0.60
C LEU A 163 -6.64 13.16 1.29
N GLY A 164 -6.72 13.11 2.62
CA GLY A 164 -7.72 13.88 3.36
C GLY A 164 -7.56 15.39 3.17
N TYR A 165 -6.30 15.87 3.14
CA TYR A 165 -5.99 17.27 2.84
C TYR A 165 -6.42 17.63 1.42
N ASP A 166 -6.01 16.85 0.42
CA ASP A 166 -6.34 17.13 -0.97
C ASP A 166 -7.84 17.03 -1.26
N ALA A 167 -8.56 16.10 -0.64
CA ALA A 167 -10.01 16.01 -0.76
C ALA A 167 -10.70 17.29 -0.27
N ALA A 168 -10.25 17.84 0.87
CA ALA A 168 -10.77 19.11 1.38
C ALA A 168 -10.41 20.28 0.46
N MET A 169 -9.17 20.34 -0.04
CA MET A 169 -8.72 21.41 -0.91
C MET A 169 -9.40 21.39 -2.29
N LEU A 170 -9.67 20.20 -2.82
CA LEU A 170 -10.38 19.99 -4.07
C LEU A 170 -11.85 20.41 -3.94
N LEU A 171 -12.47 20.17 -2.78
CA LEU A 171 -13.81 20.69 -2.47
C LEU A 171 -13.83 22.22 -2.34
N VAL A 172 -12.83 22.82 -1.67
CA VAL A 172 -12.69 24.28 -1.58
C VAL A 172 -12.52 24.91 -2.97
N ASP A 173 -11.70 24.31 -3.83
CA ASP A 173 -11.52 24.75 -5.21
C ASP A 173 -12.83 24.65 -6.02
N ALA A 174 -13.57 23.54 -5.88
CA ALA A 174 -14.86 23.38 -6.54
C ALA A 174 -15.89 24.43 -6.09
N PHE A 175 -15.98 24.75 -4.79
CA PHE A 175 -16.83 25.83 -4.30
C PHE A 175 -16.49 27.17 -4.95
N LYS A 176 -15.19 27.49 -5.09
CA LYS A 176 -14.73 28.73 -5.72
C LYS A 176 -15.08 28.78 -7.21
N ARG A 177 -14.84 27.70 -7.96
CA ARG A 177 -15.16 27.63 -9.39
C ARG A 177 -16.67 27.65 -9.67
N ALA A 178 -17.46 26.99 -8.82
CA ALA A 178 -18.92 27.01 -8.91
C ALA A 178 -19.53 28.35 -8.49
N ASN A 179 -18.81 29.15 -7.70
CA ASN A 179 -19.31 30.34 -7.03
C ASN A 179 -20.67 30.10 -6.34
N SER A 180 -20.81 28.94 -5.72
CA SER A 180 -22.05 28.47 -5.12
C SER A 180 -21.76 27.34 -4.13
N THR A 181 -22.63 27.19 -3.14
CA THR A 181 -22.66 26.05 -2.22
C THR A 181 -23.76 25.04 -2.57
N GLU A 182 -24.50 25.25 -3.66
CA GLU A 182 -25.54 24.32 -4.12
C GLU A 182 -24.93 23.01 -4.63
N SER A 183 -25.41 21.88 -4.09
CA SER A 183 -24.82 20.56 -4.31
C SER A 183 -24.63 20.20 -5.79
N ASN A 184 -25.60 20.52 -6.66
CA ASN A 184 -25.51 20.19 -8.09
C ASN A 184 -24.39 20.97 -8.79
N LYS A 185 -24.26 22.28 -8.51
CA LYS A 185 -23.22 23.13 -9.09
C LYS A 185 -21.83 22.73 -8.61
N VAL A 186 -21.70 22.40 -7.32
CA VAL A 186 -20.44 21.94 -6.74
C VAL A 186 -20.04 20.57 -7.29
N ARG A 187 -20.99 19.64 -7.45
CA ARG A 187 -20.76 18.33 -8.07
C ARG A 187 -20.26 18.47 -9.51
N GLU A 188 -20.85 19.36 -10.29
CA GLU A 188 -20.41 19.64 -11.66
C GLU A 188 -18.99 20.23 -11.69
N ALA A 189 -18.69 21.18 -10.79
CA ALA A 189 -17.33 21.71 -10.66
C ALA A 189 -16.33 20.63 -10.23
N LEU A 190 -16.67 19.76 -9.29
CA LEU A 190 -15.84 18.62 -8.88
C LEU A 190 -15.56 17.69 -10.07
N ALA A 191 -16.58 17.31 -10.83
CA ALA A 191 -16.43 16.43 -11.99
C ALA A 191 -15.59 17.04 -13.12
N ALA A 192 -15.59 18.37 -13.24
CA ALA A 192 -14.78 19.10 -14.22
C ALA A 192 -13.32 19.36 -13.77
N THR A 193 -12.91 18.86 -12.61
CA THR A 193 -11.56 19.09 -12.09
C THR A 193 -10.49 18.45 -12.98
N SER A 194 -9.51 19.25 -13.37
CA SER A 194 -8.35 18.80 -14.15
C SER A 194 -7.13 19.62 -13.77
N GLY A 195 -5.94 18.99 -13.76
CA GLY A 195 -4.68 19.66 -13.42
C GLY A 195 -4.63 20.24 -12.01
N PHE A 196 -5.44 19.72 -11.07
CA PHE A 196 -5.43 20.18 -9.68
C PHE A 196 -4.08 19.86 -9.04
N SER A 197 -3.41 20.89 -8.54
CA SER A 197 -2.09 20.74 -7.92
C SER A 197 -2.24 20.47 -6.41
N GLY A 198 -2.50 19.20 -6.09
CA GLY A 198 -2.54 18.69 -4.71
C GLY A 198 -1.15 18.46 -4.10
N VAL A 199 -1.16 17.86 -2.92
CA VAL A 199 0.04 17.37 -2.21
C VAL A 199 0.35 15.91 -2.58
N THR A 200 -0.62 15.15 -3.12
CA THR A 200 -0.45 13.80 -3.69
C THR A 200 -0.19 13.83 -5.18
#